data_AF-A0A2M8S9Q4-F1
#
_entry.id   AF-A0A2M8S9Q4-F1
#
_cell.length_a   1.000
_cell.length_b   1.000
_cell.length_c   1.000
_cell.angle_alpha   90.00
_cell.angle_beta   90.00
_cell.angle_gamma   90.00
#
_symmetry.space_group_name_H-M   'P 1'
#
loop_
_entity.id
_entity.type
_entity.pdbx_description
1 polymer ?
#
loop_
_entity_poly.entity_id
_entity_poly.type
_entity_poly.pdbx_seq_one_letter_code
_entity_poly.pdbx_strand_id
1 'polypeptide(L)'
;MAAIRVFLNDEWIPKSFLEMIIRKLKKLIAALRVIFGSNSNKYFRRPLSSSFYLDKESPVNAAPPEILKVWAAENPKVRLPQLAEEIHLFVKNGEHDTLIWSPLALEILELAPERSIILDAFASRFYPRGGWSGSLADAFSPYLALAEKLQTHNDPLVVTWAKKQADFLNQKIAEDRKRERTVDESFE
;
A
#
# COMPACT_ATOMS: atom_id res chain seq x y z
N MET A 1 32.88 33.01 -10.74
CA MET A 1 32.41 31.85 -11.51
C MET A 1 30.88 31.89 -11.55
N ALA A 2 30.26 31.91 -12.73
CA ALA A 2 28.81 31.90 -12.86
C ALA A 2 28.27 30.50 -12.50
N ALA A 3 27.27 30.43 -11.61
CA ALA A 3 26.60 29.18 -11.28
C ALA A 3 25.81 28.69 -12.51
N ILE A 4 26.15 27.51 -13.02
CA ILE A 4 25.43 26.89 -14.14
C ILE A 4 24.02 26.53 -13.65
N ARG A 5 23.00 27.02 -14.34
CA ARG A 5 21.58 26.75 -14.06
C ARG A 5 20.94 26.05 -15.25
N VAL A 6 19.95 25.22 -14.99
CA VAL A 6 19.15 24.51 -15.99
C VAL A 6 17.71 24.99 -15.82
N PHE A 7 17.05 25.32 -16.93
CA PHE A 7 15.66 25.75 -16.93
C PHE A 7 14.72 24.53 -17.05
N LEU A 8 13.85 24.33 -16.07
CA LEU A 8 12.90 23.22 -16.00
C LEU A 8 11.59 23.70 -15.34
N ASN A 9 10.44 23.37 -15.91
CA ASN A 9 9.10 23.72 -15.42
C ASN A 9 8.99 25.20 -15.00
N ASP A 10 9.35 26.10 -15.92
CA ASP A 10 9.31 27.56 -15.74
C ASP A 10 10.23 28.13 -14.64
N GLU A 11 11.13 27.32 -14.07
CA GLU A 11 12.09 27.74 -13.05
C GLU A 11 13.56 27.47 -13.42
N TRP A 12 14.44 28.36 -12.98
CA TRP A 12 15.89 28.20 -13.11
C TRP A 12 16.47 27.45 -11.91
N ILE A 13 16.80 26.18 -12.11
CA ILE A 13 17.31 25.31 -11.08
C ILE A 13 18.84 25.25 -11.13
N PRO A 14 19.57 25.43 -10.01
CA PRO A 14 21.01 25.24 -9.98
C PRO A 14 21.40 23.82 -10.43
N LYS A 15 22.37 23.71 -11.34
CA LYS A 15 22.83 22.41 -11.85
C LYS A 15 23.30 21.49 -10.72
N SER A 16 23.96 22.04 -9.69
CA SER A 16 24.38 21.30 -8.49
C SER A 16 23.21 20.72 -7.69
N PHE A 17 22.07 21.42 -7.65
CA PHE A 17 20.86 20.94 -6.99
C PHE A 17 20.22 19.79 -7.78
N LEU A 18 20.17 19.89 -9.11
CA LEU A 18 19.72 18.80 -9.98
C LEU A 18 20.62 17.57 -9.87
N GLU A 19 21.94 17.75 -9.89
CA GLU A 19 22.90 16.65 -9.72
C GLU A 19 22.76 15.99 -8.34
N MET A 20 22.50 16.76 -7.29
CA MET A 20 22.20 16.23 -5.97
C MET A 20 20.93 15.36 -5.98
N ILE A 21 19.85 15.82 -6.62
CA ILE A 21 18.60 15.07 -6.75
C ILE A 21 18.86 13.78 -7.54
N ILE A 22 19.47 13.87 -8.72
CA ILE A 22 19.82 12.71 -9.56
C ILE A 22 20.66 11.69 -8.76
N ARG A 23 21.61 12.16 -7.97
CA ARG A 23 22.43 11.29 -7.11
C ARG A 23 21.60 10.59 -6.04
N LYS A 24 20.67 11.30 -5.38
CA LYS A 24 19.76 10.70 -4.40
C LYS A 24 18.83 9.67 -5.06
N LEU A 25 18.28 9.98 -6.23
CA LEU A 25 17.44 9.07 -7.01
C LEU A 25 18.19 7.81 -7.42
N LYS A 26 19.43 7.94 -7.94
CA LYS A 26 20.27 6.80 -8.29
C LYS A 26 20.58 5.91 -7.09
N LYS A 27 20.86 6.50 -5.92
CA LYS A 27 21.08 5.75 -4.67
C LYS A 27 19.83 5.01 -4.23
N LEU A 28 18.66 5.65 -4.30
CA LEU A 28 17.39 5.02 -3.96
C LEU A 28 17.06 3.87 -4.92
N ILE A 29 17.22 4.07 -6.23
CA ILE A 29 17.04 3.00 -7.24
C ILE A 29 18.02 1.85 -7.00
N ALA A 30 19.28 2.14 -6.67
CA ALA A 30 20.28 1.13 -6.35
C ALA A 30 19.92 0.36 -5.07
N ALA A 31 19.45 1.05 -4.02
CA ALA A 31 18.97 0.42 -2.80
C ALA A 31 17.78 -0.50 -3.09
N LEU A 32 16.77 -0.03 -3.83
CA LEU A 32 15.63 -0.84 -4.26
C LEU A 32 16.09 -2.06 -5.08
N ARG A 33 17.11 -1.92 -5.93
CA ARG A 33 17.70 -3.07 -6.66
C ARG A 33 18.40 -4.06 -5.75
N VAL A 34 19.12 -3.62 -4.72
CA VAL A 34 19.76 -4.53 -3.76
C VAL A 34 18.71 -5.25 -2.92
N ILE A 35 17.68 -4.51 -2.52
CA ILE A 35 16.56 -4.97 -1.71
C ILE A 35 15.69 -5.99 -2.48
N PHE A 36 15.40 -5.74 -3.76
CA PHE A 36 14.49 -6.56 -4.56
C PHE A 36 15.19 -7.40 -5.66
N GLY A 37 16.52 -7.40 -5.70
CA GLY A 37 17.33 -7.95 -6.79
C GLY A 37 17.48 -9.47 -6.78
N SER A 38 16.97 -10.09 -7.85
CA SER A 38 17.45 -11.31 -8.53
C SER A 38 18.08 -12.45 -7.71
N ASN A 39 17.39 -12.98 -6.70
CA ASN A 39 17.19 -14.44 -6.47
C ASN A 39 16.41 -14.75 -5.17
N SER A 40 15.53 -13.86 -4.71
CA SER A 40 14.75 -14.16 -3.50
C SER A 40 13.67 -15.19 -3.84
N ASN A 41 13.94 -16.43 -3.46
CA ASN A 41 13.00 -17.53 -3.39
C ASN A 41 11.64 -17.04 -2.86
N LYS A 42 10.53 -17.43 -3.52
CA LYS A 42 9.16 -16.95 -3.22
C LYS A 42 8.74 -17.14 -1.75
N TYR A 43 9.44 -18.02 -1.05
CA TYR A 43 9.17 -18.40 0.34
C TYR A 43 9.89 -17.54 1.40
N PHE A 44 10.69 -16.53 1.00
CA PHE A 44 11.50 -15.76 1.96
C PHE A 44 11.51 -14.24 1.70
N ARG A 45 10.37 -13.65 1.32
CA ARG A 45 10.19 -12.20 1.43
C ARG A 45 9.32 -11.88 2.63
N ARG A 46 9.97 -11.78 3.79
CA ARG A 46 9.40 -10.97 4.88
C ARG A 46 9.31 -9.54 4.36
N PRO A 47 8.19 -8.82 4.56
CA PRO A 47 8.10 -7.41 4.21
C PRO A 47 9.28 -6.65 4.80
N LEU A 48 9.88 -5.71 4.07
CA LEU A 48 11.03 -4.93 4.56
C LEU A 48 10.68 -4.14 5.80
N SER A 49 9.41 -3.73 5.93
CA SER A 49 8.87 -3.16 7.16
C SER A 49 9.11 -4.03 8.40
N SER A 50 9.21 -5.35 8.25
CA SER A 50 9.55 -6.31 9.31
C SER A 50 11.05 -6.58 9.47
N SER A 51 11.91 -5.97 8.65
CA SER A 51 13.37 -6.07 8.81
C SER A 51 14.00 -4.76 9.32
N PHE A 52 13.30 -3.64 9.16
CA PHE A 52 13.75 -2.31 9.58
C PHE A 52 12.97 -1.75 10.78
N TYR A 53 12.71 -2.59 11.80
CA TYR A 53 11.98 -2.23 13.04
C TYR A 53 12.52 -1.01 13.83
N LEU A 54 13.67 -0.46 13.44
CA LEU A 54 14.29 0.70 14.10
C LEU A 54 13.79 2.05 13.55
N ASP A 55 13.29 2.09 12.32
CA ASP A 55 12.70 3.30 11.72
C ASP A 55 11.19 3.10 11.55
N LYS A 56 10.39 4.13 11.88
CA LYS A 56 8.91 4.05 11.88
C LYS A 56 8.28 3.82 10.50
N GLU A 57 9.06 3.76 9.43
CA GLU A 57 8.56 3.67 8.06
C GLU A 57 9.52 2.86 7.17
N SER A 58 8.98 1.96 6.35
CA SER A 58 9.77 1.20 5.37
C SER A 58 10.48 2.17 4.40
N PRO A 59 11.74 1.93 4.00
CA PRO A 59 12.42 2.76 3.00
C PRO A 59 11.66 2.91 1.68
N VAL A 60 10.78 1.95 1.37
CA VAL A 60 9.86 2.01 0.23
C VAL A 60 8.80 3.09 0.45
N ASN A 61 8.23 3.19 1.65
CA ASN A 61 7.20 4.19 1.97
C ASN A 61 7.77 5.59 2.18
N ALA A 62 9.03 5.71 2.59
CA ALA A 62 9.73 6.99 2.65
C ALA A 62 10.11 7.57 1.27
N ALA A 63 10.03 6.77 0.21
CA ALA A 63 10.36 7.20 -1.15
C ALA A 63 9.21 8.02 -1.78
N PRO A 64 9.51 9.07 -2.57
CA PRO A 64 8.46 9.78 -3.29
C PRO A 64 7.71 8.86 -4.28
N PRO A 65 6.37 8.90 -4.34
CA PRO A 65 5.56 8.02 -5.20
C PRO A 65 5.99 8.02 -6.67
N GLU A 66 6.37 9.18 -7.21
CA GLU A 66 6.84 9.30 -8.59
C GLU A 66 8.09 8.47 -8.88
N ILE A 67 8.99 8.34 -7.90
CA ILE A 67 10.21 7.55 -8.06
C ILE A 67 9.90 6.05 -8.02
N LEU A 68 8.95 5.65 -7.17
CA LEU A 68 8.48 4.26 -7.13
C LEU A 68 7.81 3.87 -8.45
N LYS A 69 7.00 4.77 -9.04
CA LYS A 69 6.36 4.56 -10.35
C LYS A 69 7.37 4.45 -11.48
N VAL A 70 8.33 5.37 -11.57
CA VAL A 70 9.41 5.30 -12.57
C VAL A 70 10.20 4.01 -12.43
N TRP A 71 10.51 3.60 -11.19
CA TRP A 71 11.17 2.33 -10.94
C TRP A 71 10.31 1.14 -11.37
N ALA A 72 9.01 1.13 -11.06
CA ALA A 72 8.13 0.03 -11.42
C ALA A 72 7.94 -0.10 -12.94
N ALA A 73 7.91 1.03 -13.65
CA ALA A 73 7.77 1.07 -15.11
C ALA A 73 8.87 0.35 -15.88
N GLU A 74 10.09 0.19 -15.33
CA GLU A 74 11.18 -0.55 -15.99
C GLU A 74 10.86 -2.05 -16.14
N ASN A 75 10.09 -2.64 -15.23
CA ASN A 75 9.63 -4.04 -15.34
C ASN A 75 8.31 -4.23 -14.57
N PRO A 76 7.17 -3.79 -15.14
CA PRO A 76 5.89 -3.69 -14.41
C PRO A 76 5.41 -5.03 -13.86
N LYS A 77 5.58 -6.12 -14.63
CA LYS A 77 5.17 -7.48 -14.23
C LYS A 77 5.87 -7.98 -12.97
N VAL A 78 7.09 -7.51 -12.72
CA VAL A 78 7.87 -7.92 -11.54
C VAL A 78 7.77 -6.90 -10.42
N ARG A 79 7.83 -5.60 -10.75
CA ARG A 79 8.03 -4.54 -9.77
C ARG A 79 6.74 -3.99 -9.17
N LEU A 80 5.62 -3.97 -9.91
CA LEU A 80 4.33 -3.53 -9.35
C LEU A 80 3.83 -4.48 -8.25
N PRO A 81 3.91 -5.82 -8.39
CA PRO A 81 3.60 -6.73 -7.29
C PRO A 81 4.46 -6.48 -6.05
N GLN A 82 5.75 -6.21 -6.22
CA GLN A 82 6.67 -5.92 -5.12
C GLN A 82 6.30 -4.64 -4.38
N LEU A 83 5.89 -3.60 -5.10
CA LEU A 83 5.38 -2.39 -4.46
C LEU A 83 4.08 -2.68 -3.72
N ALA A 84 3.13 -3.40 -4.32
CA ALA A 84 1.84 -3.72 -3.69
C ALA A 84 1.99 -4.45 -2.34
N GLU A 85 3.03 -5.27 -2.18
CA GLU A 85 3.36 -5.94 -0.91
C GLU A 85 3.89 -4.99 0.17
N GLU A 86 4.52 -3.87 -0.20
CA GLU A 86 5.33 -3.04 0.70
C GLU A 86 4.73 -1.66 0.99
N ILE A 87 4.07 -1.04 0.00
CA ILE A 87 3.57 0.32 0.15
C ILE A 87 2.49 0.42 1.24
N HIS A 88 2.25 1.60 1.78
CA HIS A 88 1.05 1.83 2.58
C HIS A 88 -0.17 1.64 1.71
N LEU A 89 -0.94 0.60 2.03
CA LEU A 89 -2.16 0.27 1.29
C LEU A 89 -3.26 1.27 1.60
N PHE A 90 -3.27 1.75 2.83
CA PHE A 90 -4.25 2.66 3.38
C PHE A 90 -3.57 3.80 4.13
N VAL A 91 -4.25 4.93 4.20
CA VAL A 91 -3.84 6.10 4.99
C VAL A 91 -5.00 6.58 5.84
N LYS A 92 -4.69 7.23 6.96
CA LYS A 92 -5.69 7.86 7.81
C LYS A 92 -6.17 9.16 7.17
N ASN A 93 -7.48 9.35 7.11
CA ASN A 93 -8.09 10.61 6.73
C ASN A 93 -8.16 11.51 7.96
N GLY A 94 -7.41 12.62 7.93
CA GLY A 94 -6.97 13.39 9.10
C GLY A 94 -8.07 13.92 10.04
N GLU A 95 -9.33 13.97 9.61
CA GLU A 95 -10.42 14.54 10.42
C GLU A 95 -11.20 13.51 11.25
N HIS A 96 -11.21 12.23 10.86
CA HIS A 96 -12.13 11.24 11.48
C HIS A 96 -11.49 9.89 11.81
N ASP A 97 -10.16 9.78 11.75
CA ASP A 97 -9.43 8.50 11.86
C ASP A 97 -9.96 7.42 10.89
N THR A 98 -10.63 7.85 9.82
CA THR A 98 -11.22 6.96 8.82
C THR A 98 -10.15 6.48 7.87
N LEU A 99 -10.26 5.22 7.47
CA LEU A 99 -9.28 4.60 6.59
C LEU A 99 -9.65 4.86 5.12
N ILE A 100 -8.72 5.37 4.34
CA ILE A 100 -8.88 5.57 2.89
C ILE A 100 -7.77 4.87 2.12
N TRP A 101 -8.04 4.54 0.86
CA TRP A 101 -7.02 4.01 -0.04
C TRP A 101 -5.88 5.00 -0.22
N SER A 102 -4.65 4.50 -0.17
CA SER A 102 -3.49 5.28 -0.62
C SER A 102 -3.63 5.60 -2.11
N PRO A 103 -3.39 6.84 -2.55
CA PRO A 103 -3.38 7.18 -3.98
C PRO A 103 -2.44 6.28 -4.78
N LEU A 104 -1.25 6.00 -4.24
CA LEU A 104 -0.28 5.12 -4.89
C LEU A 104 -0.78 3.67 -5.03
N ALA A 105 -1.56 3.17 -4.08
CA ALA A 105 -2.13 1.83 -4.18
C ALA A 105 -3.12 1.72 -5.34
N LEU A 106 -4.00 2.71 -5.50
CA LEU A 106 -4.94 2.76 -6.62
C LEU A 106 -4.21 2.94 -7.95
N GLU A 107 -3.19 3.80 -8.00
CA GLU A 107 -2.38 3.99 -9.20
C GLU A 107 -1.63 2.70 -9.61
N ILE A 108 -1.07 1.95 -8.66
CA ILE A 108 -0.40 0.67 -8.95
C ILE A 108 -1.39 -0.37 -9.46
N LEU A 109 -2.61 -0.41 -8.91
CA LEU A 109 -3.67 -1.28 -9.40
C LEU A 109 -3.99 -0.96 -10.87
N GLU A 110 -4.07 0.32 -11.24
CA GLU A 110 -4.38 0.72 -12.61
C GLU A 110 -3.23 0.49 -13.60
N LEU A 111 -1.99 0.66 -13.15
CA LEU A 111 -0.80 0.44 -13.97
C LEU A 111 -0.46 -1.04 -14.17
N ALA A 112 -1.08 -1.95 -13.40
CA ALA A 112 -0.73 -3.35 -13.40
C ALA A 112 -1.13 -4.06 -14.71
N PRO A 113 -0.19 -4.73 -15.39
CA PRO A 113 -0.52 -5.60 -16.52
C PRO A 113 -1.45 -6.76 -16.11
N GLU A 114 -1.33 -7.22 -14.87
CA GLU A 114 -2.10 -8.33 -14.29
C GLU A 114 -2.67 -7.87 -12.93
N ARG A 115 -3.86 -7.25 -12.96
CA ARG A 115 -4.54 -6.70 -11.76
C ARG A 115 -4.79 -7.76 -10.68
N SER A 116 -5.04 -9.01 -11.06
CA SER A 116 -5.24 -10.12 -10.12
C SER A 116 -4.07 -10.27 -9.13
N ILE A 117 -2.82 -10.15 -9.60
CA ILE A 117 -1.63 -10.29 -8.74
C ILE A 117 -1.59 -9.16 -7.69
N ILE A 118 -1.95 -7.94 -8.08
CA ILE A 118 -2.00 -6.80 -7.15
C ILE A 118 -3.10 -6.98 -6.12
N LEU A 119 -4.28 -7.42 -6.55
CA LEU A 119 -5.41 -7.68 -5.67
C LEU A 119 -5.15 -8.83 -4.69
N ASP A 120 -4.38 -9.85 -5.08
CA ASP A 120 -3.92 -10.91 -4.17
C ASP A 120 -2.97 -10.34 -3.10
N ALA A 121 -2.02 -9.48 -3.50
CA ALA A 121 -1.15 -8.79 -2.56
C ALA A 121 -1.96 -7.91 -1.59
N PHE A 122 -2.97 -7.20 -2.09
CA PHE A 122 -3.87 -6.38 -1.28
C PHE A 122 -4.67 -7.23 -0.29
N ALA A 123 -5.25 -8.34 -0.75
CA ALA A 123 -6.07 -9.23 0.08
C ALA A 123 -5.31 -9.74 1.29
N SER A 124 -4.03 -10.11 1.12
CA SER A 124 -3.20 -10.58 2.23
C SER A 124 -3.03 -9.54 3.35
N ARG A 125 -3.23 -8.25 3.03
CA ARG A 125 -3.05 -7.09 3.91
C ARG A 125 -4.38 -6.43 4.30
N PHE A 126 -5.49 -6.95 3.80
CA PHE A 126 -6.84 -6.42 4.00
C PHE A 126 -7.46 -6.89 5.32
N TYR A 127 -6.69 -6.75 6.40
CA TYR A 127 -7.05 -7.22 7.75
C TYR A 127 -6.35 -6.35 8.80
N PRO A 128 -6.98 -6.07 9.96
CA PRO A 128 -6.34 -5.36 11.06
C PRO A 128 -5.13 -6.14 11.59
N ARG A 129 -3.92 -5.69 11.22
CA ARG A 129 -2.65 -6.26 11.69
C ARG A 129 -2.24 -5.56 12.99
N GLY A 130 -2.82 -5.99 14.11
CA GLY A 130 -2.52 -5.47 15.43
C GLY A 130 -3.57 -5.89 16.46
N GLY A 131 -3.30 -5.69 17.74
CA GLY A 131 -4.36 -5.75 18.75
C GLY A 131 -5.31 -4.57 18.53
N TRP A 132 -6.60 -4.85 18.49
CA TRP A 132 -7.64 -3.81 18.50
C TRP A 132 -8.19 -3.68 19.92
N SER A 133 -8.60 -2.47 20.27
CA SER A 133 -9.36 -2.19 21.50
C SER A 133 -10.85 -2.09 21.14
N GLY A 134 -11.72 -2.74 21.91
CA GLY A 134 -13.16 -2.77 21.64
C GLY A 134 -13.58 -3.95 20.78
N SER A 135 -14.70 -3.80 20.07
CA SER A 135 -15.29 -4.86 19.25
C SER A 135 -14.45 -5.15 18.00
N LEU A 136 -14.33 -6.42 17.63
CA LEU A 136 -13.67 -6.79 16.38
C LEU A 136 -14.51 -6.32 15.17
N ALA A 137 -15.84 -6.20 15.34
CA ALA A 137 -16.71 -5.57 14.35
C ALA A 137 -16.30 -4.12 14.04
N ASP A 138 -15.94 -3.34 15.06
CA ASP A 138 -15.48 -1.95 14.87
C ASP A 138 -14.13 -1.91 14.15
N ALA A 139 -13.23 -2.86 14.47
CA ALA A 139 -11.95 -2.97 13.79
C ALA A 139 -12.07 -3.31 12.29
N PHE A 140 -13.11 -4.05 11.88
CA PHE A 140 -13.36 -4.40 10.48
C PHE A 140 -14.13 -3.35 9.68
N SER A 141 -14.92 -2.50 10.34
CA SER A 141 -15.79 -1.53 9.68
C SER A 141 -15.04 -0.60 8.70
N PRO A 142 -13.84 -0.06 9.02
CA PRO A 142 -13.06 0.72 8.05
C PRO A 142 -12.62 -0.06 6.81
N TYR A 143 -12.29 -1.35 6.97
CA TYR A 143 -11.90 -2.22 5.85
C TYR A 143 -13.09 -2.56 4.96
N LEU A 144 -14.27 -2.74 5.54
CA LEU A 144 -15.50 -2.95 4.78
C LEU A 144 -15.78 -1.76 3.86
N ALA A 145 -15.72 -0.54 4.40
CA ALA A 145 -15.92 0.68 3.63
C ALA A 145 -14.89 0.83 2.49
N LEU A 146 -13.63 0.39 2.69
CA LEU A 146 -12.62 0.36 1.64
C LEU A 146 -12.96 -0.63 0.52
N ALA A 147 -13.48 -1.81 0.87
CA ALA A 147 -13.89 -2.81 -0.11
C ALA A 147 -15.09 -2.31 -0.92
N GLU A 148 -16.10 -1.73 -0.26
CA GLU A 148 -17.29 -1.17 -0.91
C GLU A 148 -16.94 -0.10 -1.95
N LYS A 149 -15.95 0.76 -1.67
CA LYS A 149 -15.46 1.76 -2.63
C LYS A 149 -14.96 1.16 -3.95
N LEU A 150 -14.40 -0.05 -3.93
CA LEU A 150 -13.92 -0.72 -5.14
C LEU A 150 -15.02 -1.50 -5.89
N GLN A 151 -16.24 -1.60 -5.33
CA GLN A 151 -17.36 -2.25 -6.03
C GLN A 151 -17.91 -1.41 -7.19
N THR A 152 -17.62 -0.12 -7.24
CA THR A 152 -17.98 0.79 -8.34
C THR A 152 -16.87 0.94 -9.38
N HIS A 153 -15.83 0.12 -9.28
CA HIS A 153 -14.72 0.14 -10.24
C HIS A 153 -15.16 -0.27 -11.65
N ASN A 154 -14.49 0.26 -12.67
CA ASN A 154 -14.83 -0.03 -14.06
C ASN A 154 -14.42 -1.46 -14.50
N ASP A 155 -13.41 -2.03 -13.85
CA ASP A 155 -12.94 -3.39 -14.12
C ASP A 155 -13.78 -4.44 -13.34
N PRO A 156 -14.49 -5.35 -14.02
CA PRO A 156 -15.28 -6.41 -13.37
C PRO A 156 -14.46 -7.32 -12.44
N LEU A 157 -13.17 -7.52 -12.71
CA LEU A 157 -12.29 -8.32 -11.85
C LEU A 157 -12.09 -7.64 -10.50
N VAL A 158 -11.88 -6.32 -10.50
CA VAL A 158 -11.77 -5.51 -9.27
C VAL A 158 -13.08 -5.50 -8.50
N VAL A 159 -14.22 -5.34 -9.20
CA VAL A 159 -15.55 -5.40 -8.58
C VAL A 159 -15.82 -6.75 -7.93
N THR A 160 -15.47 -7.84 -8.61
CA THR A 160 -15.66 -9.20 -8.09
C THR A 160 -14.81 -9.44 -6.86
N TRP A 161 -13.54 -9.01 -6.88
CA TRP A 161 -12.66 -9.07 -5.72
C TRP A 161 -13.21 -8.25 -4.55
N ALA A 162 -13.69 -7.02 -4.82
CA ALA A 162 -14.21 -6.11 -3.82
C ALA A 162 -15.43 -6.67 -3.09
N LYS A 163 -16.37 -7.27 -3.85
CA LYS A 163 -17.52 -7.98 -3.28
C LYS A 163 -17.10 -9.14 -2.38
N LYS A 164 -16.17 -9.97 -2.86
CA LYS A 164 -15.63 -11.10 -2.07
C LYS A 164 -15.03 -10.64 -0.73
N GLN A 165 -14.28 -9.54 -0.72
CA GLN A 165 -13.72 -8.99 0.52
C GLN A 165 -14.82 -8.43 1.43
N ALA A 166 -15.78 -7.71 0.87
CA ALA A 166 -16.90 -7.16 1.64
C ALA A 166 -17.75 -8.27 2.29
N ASP A 167 -18.05 -9.35 1.55
CA ASP A 167 -18.80 -10.50 2.07
C ASP A 167 -18.05 -11.19 3.22
N PHE A 168 -16.74 -11.42 3.05
CA PHE A 168 -15.90 -11.98 4.11
C PHE A 168 -15.91 -11.11 5.37
N LEU A 169 -15.77 -9.79 5.23
CA LEU A 169 -15.77 -8.86 6.36
C LEU A 169 -17.12 -8.78 7.04
N ASN A 170 -18.22 -8.73 6.27
CA ASN A 170 -19.58 -8.75 6.82
C ASN A 170 -19.85 -10.02 7.62
N GLN A 171 -19.39 -11.18 7.14
CA GLN A 171 -19.49 -12.42 7.88
C GLN A 171 -18.75 -12.32 9.22
N LYS A 172 -17.53 -11.77 9.25
CA LYS A 172 -16.76 -11.60 10.48
C LYS A 172 -17.40 -10.63 11.46
N ILE A 173 -17.92 -9.51 10.97
CA ILE A 173 -18.67 -8.55 11.77
C ILE A 173 -19.91 -9.20 12.40
N ALA A 174 -20.67 -9.99 11.63
CA ALA A 174 -21.87 -10.66 12.13
C ALA A 174 -21.55 -11.76 13.16
N GLU A 175 -20.50 -12.56 12.92
CA GLU A 175 -20.01 -13.57 13.85
C GLU A 175 -19.62 -12.95 15.20
N ASP A 176 -18.92 -11.81 15.18
CA ASP A 176 -18.47 -11.11 16.38
C ASP A 176 -19.64 -10.55 17.20
N ARG A 177 -20.53 -9.80 16.55
CA ARG A 177 -21.74 -9.24 17.20
C ARG A 177 -22.64 -10.31 17.80
N LYS A 178 -22.71 -11.49 17.20
CA LYS A 178 -23.48 -12.62 17.77
C LYS A 178 -22.82 -13.12 19.06
N ARG A 179 -21.49 -13.23 19.09
CA ARG A 179 -20.77 -13.68 20.29
C ARG A 179 -20.95 -12.70 21.44
N GLU A 180 -20.85 -11.41 21.19
CA GLU A 180 -21.04 -10.37 22.21
C GLU A 180 -22.43 -10.49 22.87
N ARG A 181 -23.50 -10.65 22.09
CA ARG A 181 -24.86 -10.83 22.62
C ARG A 181 -25.01 -12.08 23.49
N THR A 182 -24.46 -13.22 23.06
CA THR A 182 -24.54 -14.46 23.83
C THR A 182 -23.77 -14.36 25.15
N VAL A 183 -22.69 -13.59 25.19
CA VAL A 183 -21.93 -13.33 26.40
C VAL A 183 -22.76 -12.47 27.35
N ASP A 184 -23.33 -11.35 26.88
CA ASP A 184 -24.17 -10.47 27.70
C ASP A 184 -25.38 -11.20 28.31
N GLU A 185 -26.08 -12.02 27.52
CA GLU A 185 -27.22 -12.84 27.98
C GLU A 185 -26.84 -13.90 29.03
N SER A 186 -25.56 -14.27 29.16
CA SER A 186 -25.10 -15.27 30.15
C SER A 186 -24.77 -14.69 31.53
N PHE A 187 -24.76 -13.35 31.64
CA PHE A 187 -24.47 -12.62 32.88
C PHE A 187 -25.72 -11.96 33.51
N GLU A 188 -26.89 -12.08 32.87
CA GLU A 188 -28.20 -11.76 33.44
C GLU A 188 -28.87 -13.00 34.06
#